data_AF-A0A9X2GRG0-F1
#
_entry.id   AF-A0A9X2GRG0-F1
#
_cell.length_a   1.000
_cell.length_b   1.000
_cell.length_c   1.000
_cell.angle_alpha   90.00
_cell.angle_beta   90.00
_cell.angle_gamma   90.00
#
_symmetry.space_group_name_H-M   'P 1'
#
loop_
_entity.id
_entity.type
_entity.pdbx_description
1 polymer ?
#
loop_
_entity_poly.entity_id
_entity_poly.type
_entity_poly.pdbx_seq_one_letter_code
_entity_poly.pdbx_strand_id
1 'polypeptide(L)'
;MSTPPPTTARADVHVSHHQMLVNDETLADHPSHVPNGLTASAPGAAVIRTGIHTGVVDVTVQLADAPPATTAEGWDEVEEVELITFTGEMRLRGLMGHLPEALPNLTPHGPGRYGMRVHARGRDIDPCAVPSVPFEFYLVTIWPIEVGPKARARLGVGVAEELGLPDKSAEIRRWAREHARPVNEPGRPAGHVASPLPPTPVMGTARAIEHRLRIVNPYQEPATEAALPERLVAAAPDAVVIRTLKGRGAVGVHVRWDLSGARGPVSRWEEAEEVEFVTTTGIMQIEGMHTRDGAPPPNLTYQGAGRYGLRVHGRTRPGGGLSNRPGESYLLVVWPITLGI
;
A
#
# COMPACT_ATOMS: atom_id res chain seq x y z
N MET A 1 -5.38 10.02 33.14
CA MET A 1 -4.12 10.57 32.60
C MET A 1 -4.52 11.38 31.38
N SER A 2 -4.33 12.70 31.40
CA SER A 2 -4.72 13.57 30.28
C SER A 2 -3.77 13.34 29.12
N THR A 3 -4.32 13.04 27.93
CA THR A 3 -3.59 13.01 26.67
C THR A 3 -2.87 14.34 26.48
N PRO A 4 -1.58 14.37 26.07
CA PRO A 4 -0.91 15.63 25.76
C PRO A 4 -1.73 16.42 24.74
N PRO A 5 -1.75 17.77 24.84
CA PRO A 5 -2.48 18.58 23.88
C PRO A 5 -1.90 18.34 22.47
N PRO A 6 -2.75 18.26 21.44
CA PRO A 6 -2.29 18.08 20.07
C PRO A 6 -1.37 19.23 19.66
N THR A 7 -0.37 18.93 18.84
CA THR A 7 0.48 19.97 18.26
C THR A 7 -0.35 20.76 17.25
N THR A 8 -0.55 22.05 17.52
CA THR A 8 -1.39 22.92 16.68
C THR A 8 -0.56 24.06 16.10
N ALA A 9 -0.74 24.33 14.80
CA ALA A 9 -0.11 25.43 14.09
C ALA A 9 -1.12 26.10 13.16
N ARG A 10 -0.93 27.40 12.89
CA ARG A 10 -1.84 28.19 12.05
C ARG A 10 -1.04 29.03 11.07
N ALA A 11 -1.52 29.14 9.83
CA ALA A 11 -0.92 29.96 8.79
C ALA A 11 -1.97 30.43 7.78
N ASP A 12 -1.72 31.59 7.17
CA ASP A 12 -2.43 32.01 5.96
C ASP A 12 -1.82 31.27 4.76
N VAL A 13 -2.68 30.61 3.99
CA VAL A 13 -2.27 29.83 2.82
C VAL A 13 -2.82 30.50 1.56
N HIS A 14 -1.91 30.84 0.65
CA HIS A 14 -2.30 31.35 -0.65
C HIS A 14 -2.81 30.20 -1.53
N VAL A 15 -4.06 30.29 -2.00
CA VAL A 15 -4.72 29.28 -2.81
C VAL A 15 -4.90 29.74 -4.24
N SER A 16 -5.04 28.78 -5.15
CA SER A 16 -5.31 29.02 -6.56
C SER A 16 -6.07 27.81 -7.12
N HIS A 17 -6.95 28.02 -8.11
CA HIS A 17 -7.73 26.97 -8.75
C HIS A 17 -8.62 26.18 -7.78
N HIS A 18 -9.20 26.87 -6.79
CA HIS A 18 -10.09 26.26 -5.77
C HIS A 18 -9.46 25.12 -4.98
N GLN A 19 -8.14 25.12 -4.75
CA GLN A 19 -7.50 23.99 -4.08
C GLN A 19 -6.23 24.28 -3.28
N MET A 20 -6.11 23.52 -2.19
CA MET A 20 -4.89 23.25 -1.44
C MET A 20 -4.51 21.78 -1.62
N LEU A 21 -3.22 21.50 -1.54
CA LEU A 21 -2.66 20.16 -1.66
C LEU A 21 -2.00 19.74 -0.35
N VAL A 22 -2.16 18.46 -0.04
CA VAL A 22 -1.36 17.74 0.96
C VAL A 22 -0.54 16.72 0.19
N ASN A 23 0.78 16.78 0.21
CA ASN A 23 1.61 15.77 -0.47
C ASN A 23 2.98 15.62 0.17
N ASP A 24 3.59 14.45 -0.04
CA ASP A 24 4.94 14.15 0.44
C ASP A 24 6.05 14.45 -0.59
N GLU A 25 5.67 14.72 -1.84
CA GLU A 25 6.55 15.19 -2.93
C GLU A 25 5.88 16.32 -3.72
N THR A 26 6.66 17.28 -4.23
CA THR A 26 6.15 18.46 -4.94
C THR A 26 5.38 18.14 -6.23
N LEU A 27 5.57 16.95 -6.82
CA LEU A 27 4.98 16.50 -8.08
C LEU A 27 4.03 15.31 -7.92
N ALA A 28 3.57 14.99 -6.71
CA ALA A 28 2.60 13.91 -6.55
C ALA A 28 1.28 14.23 -7.27
N ASP A 29 0.82 13.31 -8.12
CA ASP A 29 -0.53 13.38 -8.69
C ASP A 29 -1.55 13.38 -7.55
N HIS A 30 -2.36 14.43 -7.50
CA HIS A 30 -3.42 14.61 -6.52
C HIS A 30 -4.78 14.30 -7.16
N PRO A 31 -5.80 13.93 -6.37
CA PRO A 31 -7.13 13.66 -6.90
C PRO A 31 -7.68 14.87 -7.67
N SER A 32 -8.12 14.66 -8.92
CA SER A 32 -8.77 15.68 -9.74
C SER A 32 -10.29 15.76 -9.50
N HIS A 33 -10.87 14.71 -8.93
CA HIS A 33 -12.29 14.62 -8.58
C HIS A 33 -12.45 14.46 -7.07
N VAL A 34 -13.36 15.24 -6.50
CA VAL A 34 -13.63 15.31 -5.05
C VAL A 34 -15.14 15.09 -4.84
N PRO A 35 -15.60 13.84 -4.63
CA PRO A 35 -17.04 13.52 -4.66
C PRO A 35 -17.85 14.17 -3.55
N ASN A 36 -17.25 14.36 -2.37
CA ASN A 36 -17.88 15.03 -1.22
C ASN A 36 -17.78 16.56 -1.30
N GLY A 37 -17.15 17.11 -2.35
CA GLY A 37 -17.01 18.56 -2.54
C GLY A 37 -15.94 19.25 -1.68
N LEU A 38 -15.35 18.58 -0.69
CA LEU A 38 -14.35 19.17 0.22
C LEU A 38 -12.97 18.52 0.15
N THR A 39 -12.84 17.20 0.27
CA THR A 39 -11.52 16.57 0.28
C THR A 39 -11.51 15.14 -0.27
N ALA A 40 -10.44 14.77 -0.95
CA ALA A 40 -10.18 13.42 -1.44
C ALA A 40 -8.69 13.10 -1.32
N SER A 41 -8.35 11.82 -1.20
CA SER A 41 -6.97 11.34 -1.12
C SER A 41 -6.62 10.34 -2.21
N ALA A 42 -5.33 10.27 -2.51
CA ALA A 42 -4.66 9.24 -3.30
C ALA A 42 -3.33 8.88 -2.60
N PRO A 43 -2.66 7.78 -2.96
CA PRO A 43 -1.37 7.46 -2.37
C PRO A 43 -0.34 8.57 -2.62
N GLY A 44 0.24 9.11 -1.54
CA GLY A 44 1.20 10.21 -1.58
C GLY A 44 0.58 11.61 -1.63
N ALA A 45 -0.74 11.76 -1.79
CA ALA A 45 -1.38 13.06 -1.94
C ALA A 45 -2.83 13.14 -1.45
N ALA A 46 -3.29 14.34 -1.12
CA ALA A 46 -4.70 14.67 -0.98
C ALA A 46 -4.94 16.10 -1.46
N VAL A 47 -6.20 16.37 -1.78
CA VAL A 47 -6.67 17.70 -2.19
C VAL A 47 -7.72 18.18 -1.20
N ILE A 48 -7.71 19.48 -0.90
CA ILE A 48 -8.75 20.18 -0.14
C ILE A 48 -9.29 21.29 -1.04
N ARG A 49 -10.60 21.29 -1.30
CA ARG A 49 -11.27 22.28 -2.16
C ARG A 49 -11.57 23.56 -1.38
N THR A 50 -11.23 24.68 -1.99
CA THR A 50 -11.56 26.02 -1.47
C THR A 50 -12.82 26.58 -2.11
N GLY A 51 -13.50 27.49 -1.41
CA GLY A 51 -14.62 28.23 -1.99
C GLY A 51 -14.10 29.25 -3.00
N ILE A 52 -13.16 30.10 -2.57
CA ILE A 52 -12.47 31.06 -3.42
C ILE A 52 -11.58 30.37 -4.46
N HIS A 53 -11.53 30.96 -5.65
CA HIS A 53 -10.61 30.51 -6.70
C HIS A 53 -9.15 30.84 -6.37
N THR A 54 -8.87 32.10 -6.01
CA THR A 54 -7.52 32.63 -5.72
C THR A 54 -7.59 33.58 -4.55
N GLY A 55 -6.59 33.56 -3.66
CA GLY A 55 -6.50 34.49 -2.53
C GLY A 55 -5.85 33.83 -1.32
N VAL A 56 -6.08 34.38 -0.13
CA VAL A 56 -5.63 33.77 1.13
C VAL A 56 -6.77 33.13 1.90
N VAL A 57 -6.52 31.96 2.46
CA VAL A 57 -7.40 31.27 3.42
C VAL A 57 -6.66 31.04 4.73
N ASP A 58 -7.39 30.92 5.82
CA ASP A 58 -6.83 30.62 7.13
C ASP A 58 -6.80 29.11 7.34
N VAL A 59 -5.63 28.55 7.61
CA VAL A 59 -5.47 27.11 7.85
C VAL A 59 -4.88 26.88 9.23
N THR A 60 -5.60 26.11 10.03
CA THR A 60 -5.11 25.54 11.28
C THR A 60 -4.87 24.04 11.09
N VAL A 61 -3.65 23.58 11.37
CA VAL A 61 -3.29 22.17 11.40
C VAL A 61 -3.22 21.69 12.85
N GLN A 62 -3.81 20.53 13.12
CA GLN A 62 -3.77 19.88 14.41
C GLN A 62 -3.28 18.44 14.27
N LEU A 63 -2.19 18.08 14.94
CA LEU A 63 -1.67 16.72 14.98
C LEU A 63 -2.11 16.04 16.27
N ALA A 64 -2.85 14.94 16.16
CA ALA A 64 -3.38 14.17 17.27
C ALA A 64 -2.82 12.75 17.27
N ASP A 65 -2.74 12.12 18.45
CA ASP A 65 -2.26 10.74 18.58
C ASP A 65 -3.32 9.68 18.23
N ALA A 66 -4.60 10.09 18.16
CA ALA A 66 -5.74 9.21 17.96
C ALA A 66 -6.88 9.95 17.22
N PRO A 67 -7.85 9.22 16.65
CA PRO A 67 -9.00 9.84 16.00
C PRO A 67 -9.72 10.81 16.96
N PRO A 68 -9.87 12.09 16.59
CA PRO A 68 -10.56 13.06 17.44
C PRO A 68 -12.05 12.74 17.53
N ALA A 69 -12.66 13.03 18.69
CA ALA A 69 -14.11 12.91 18.87
C ALA A 69 -14.85 13.70 17.80
N THR A 70 -15.99 13.17 17.34
CA THR A 70 -16.78 13.82 16.29
C THR A 70 -17.51 15.02 16.88
N THR A 71 -17.06 16.23 16.57
CA THR A 71 -17.79 17.46 16.92
C THR A 71 -17.74 18.39 15.71
N ALA A 72 -18.90 18.69 15.14
CA ALA A 72 -19.05 19.58 13.99
C ALA A 72 -19.54 20.99 14.39
N GLU A 73 -19.65 21.28 15.70
CA GLU A 73 -20.16 22.57 16.17
C GLU A 73 -19.32 23.73 15.63
N GLY A 74 -19.98 24.68 14.96
CA GLY A 74 -19.36 25.90 14.44
C GLY A 74 -18.63 25.76 13.09
N TRP A 75 -18.75 24.62 12.42
CA TRP A 75 -18.21 24.36 11.07
C TRP A 75 -19.33 24.07 10.07
N ASP A 76 -19.16 24.51 8.82
CA ASP A 76 -20.17 24.35 7.77
C ASP A 76 -20.11 22.95 7.16
N GLU A 77 -18.89 22.44 6.96
CA GLU A 77 -18.62 21.14 6.36
C GLU A 77 -17.51 20.40 7.11
N VAL A 78 -17.64 19.08 7.25
CA VAL A 78 -16.64 18.23 7.89
C VAL A 78 -16.51 16.91 7.13
N GLU A 79 -15.31 16.63 6.61
CA GLU A 79 -15.05 15.42 5.82
C GLU A 79 -13.77 14.72 6.31
N GLU A 80 -13.73 13.39 6.20
CA GLU A 80 -12.61 12.56 6.65
C GLU A 80 -12.13 11.64 5.53
N VAL A 81 -10.82 11.54 5.35
CA VAL A 81 -10.16 10.67 4.36
C VAL A 81 -8.94 9.99 4.97
N GLU A 82 -8.53 8.87 4.38
CA GLU A 82 -7.28 8.21 4.73
C GLU A 82 -6.13 8.70 3.85
N LEU A 83 -5.03 9.13 4.46
CA LEU A 83 -3.78 9.46 3.80
C LEU A 83 -2.84 8.26 3.83
N ILE A 84 -2.14 8.04 2.71
CA ILE A 84 -1.03 7.10 2.62
C ILE A 84 0.21 7.90 2.27
N THR A 85 1.22 7.88 3.13
CA THR A 85 2.52 8.53 2.88
C THR A 85 3.63 7.49 2.79
N PHE A 86 4.53 7.69 1.82
CA PHE A 86 5.66 6.79 1.59
C PHE A 86 6.97 7.31 2.18
N THR A 87 7.07 8.62 2.41
CA THR A 87 8.27 9.24 3.00
C THR A 87 8.05 9.66 4.45
N GLY A 88 6.80 9.90 4.85
CA GLY A 88 6.52 10.53 6.15
C GLY A 88 6.76 12.02 6.17
N GLU A 89 6.80 12.69 5.01
CA GLU A 89 7.07 14.12 4.90
C GLU A 89 5.90 14.89 4.26
N MET A 90 4.66 14.51 4.54
CA MET A 90 3.51 15.20 3.98
C MET A 90 3.45 16.65 4.46
N ARG A 91 3.21 17.57 3.52
CA ARG A 91 3.05 19.01 3.79
C ARG A 91 1.79 19.55 3.15
N LEU A 92 1.17 20.53 3.80
CA LEU A 92 0.04 21.30 3.25
C LEU A 92 0.56 22.55 2.54
N ARG A 93 0.08 22.82 1.32
CA ARG A 93 0.39 24.04 0.56
C ARG A 93 -0.73 24.41 -0.41
N GLY A 94 -0.74 25.64 -0.91
CA GLY A 94 -1.53 25.99 -2.10
C GLY A 94 -0.96 25.33 -3.36
N LEU A 95 -1.79 25.10 -4.39
CA LEU A 95 -1.37 24.46 -5.65
C LEU A 95 -0.13 25.14 -6.27
N MET A 96 -0.19 26.46 -6.43
CA MET A 96 0.90 27.30 -6.93
C MET A 96 1.52 28.16 -5.82
N GLY A 97 1.20 27.85 -4.56
CA GLY A 97 1.65 28.60 -3.40
C GLY A 97 2.98 28.09 -2.86
N HIS A 98 3.69 28.96 -2.15
CA HIS A 98 4.84 28.59 -1.34
C HIS A 98 4.42 27.62 -0.23
N LEU A 99 5.36 26.79 0.23
CA LEU A 99 5.17 26.02 1.45
C LEU A 99 5.07 26.98 2.65
N PRO A 100 3.97 26.99 3.43
CA PRO A 100 3.88 27.82 4.62
C PRO A 100 4.82 27.28 5.70
N GLU A 101 5.90 28.01 6.02
CA GLU A 101 6.91 27.56 7.00
C GLU A 101 6.34 27.31 8.41
N ALA A 102 5.26 28.00 8.75
CA ALA A 102 4.59 27.84 10.05
C ALA A 102 3.81 26.53 10.18
N LEU A 103 3.48 25.83 9.07
CA LEU A 103 2.75 24.56 9.13
C LEU A 103 3.71 23.38 9.26
N PRO A 104 3.44 22.42 10.18
CA PRO A 104 4.34 21.31 10.46
C PRO A 104 4.31 20.25 9.35
N ASN A 105 5.23 19.29 9.48
CA ASN A 105 5.05 17.98 8.86
C ASN A 105 3.75 17.35 9.35
N LEU A 106 2.88 16.95 8.42
CA LEU A 106 1.59 16.32 8.74
C LEU A 106 1.75 14.86 9.16
N THR A 107 2.86 14.21 8.81
CA THR A 107 3.09 12.78 9.05
C THR A 107 4.36 12.51 9.87
N PRO A 108 4.48 13.09 11.09
CA PRO A 108 5.72 13.09 11.87
C PRO A 108 6.17 11.70 12.35
N HIS A 109 5.32 10.67 12.25
CA HIS A 109 5.67 9.28 12.59
C HIS A 109 6.27 8.50 11.42
N GLY A 110 6.59 9.17 10.32
CA GLY A 110 7.21 8.56 9.15
C GLY A 110 6.20 7.96 8.17
N PRO A 111 6.65 7.09 7.24
CA PRO A 111 5.79 6.44 6.26
C PRO A 111 4.71 5.59 6.93
N GLY A 112 3.51 5.58 6.35
CA GLY A 112 2.38 4.85 6.90
C GLY A 112 1.03 5.41 6.47
N ARG A 113 -0.01 4.97 7.18
CA ARG A 113 -1.41 5.37 6.99
C ARG A 113 -1.83 6.31 8.10
N TYR A 114 -2.47 7.40 7.73
CA TYR A 114 -2.94 8.45 8.62
C TYR A 114 -4.40 8.77 8.31
N GLY A 115 -5.16 9.16 9.32
CA GLY A 115 -6.48 9.76 9.12
C GLY A 115 -6.32 11.26 8.98
N MET A 116 -7.09 11.86 8.07
CA MET A 116 -7.20 13.30 7.91
C MET A 116 -8.65 13.71 7.99
N ARG A 117 -8.97 14.64 8.89
CA ARG A 117 -10.27 15.31 8.95
C ARG A 117 -10.11 16.77 8.58
N VAL A 118 -10.95 17.26 7.68
CA VAL A 118 -11.00 18.64 7.23
C VAL A 118 -12.32 19.24 7.66
N HIS A 119 -12.26 20.31 8.44
CA HIS A 119 -13.41 21.16 8.71
C HIS A 119 -13.25 22.43 7.89
N ALA A 120 -14.35 22.89 7.29
CA ALA A 120 -14.37 24.12 6.51
C ALA A 120 -15.51 25.03 6.96
N ARG A 121 -15.27 26.34 6.90
CA ARG A 121 -16.28 27.37 7.12
C ARG A 121 -16.05 28.57 6.19
N GLY A 122 -17.13 29.14 5.68
CA GLY A 122 -17.12 30.39 4.92
C GLY A 122 -16.90 30.25 3.41
N ARG A 123 -16.89 29.02 2.89
CA ARG A 123 -16.63 28.72 1.46
C ARG A 123 -17.63 29.33 0.49
N ASP A 124 -18.88 29.48 0.94
CA ASP A 124 -19.98 29.97 0.10
C ASP A 124 -20.24 31.48 0.26
N ILE A 125 -19.38 32.21 0.99
CA ILE A 125 -19.59 33.64 1.26
C ILE A 125 -19.39 34.50 0.00
N ASP A 126 -18.23 34.38 -0.65
CA ASP A 126 -17.92 35.07 -1.91
C ASP A 126 -16.88 34.29 -2.73
N PRO A 127 -17.30 33.28 -3.51
CA PRO A 127 -16.40 32.42 -4.28
C PRO A 127 -15.56 33.16 -5.35
N CYS A 128 -15.99 34.36 -5.74
CA CYS A 128 -15.33 35.19 -6.74
C CYS A 128 -14.35 36.19 -6.12
N ALA A 129 -14.29 36.30 -4.79
CA ALA A 129 -13.37 37.19 -4.11
C ALA A 129 -11.91 36.77 -4.32
N VAL A 130 -11.03 37.77 -4.28
CA VAL A 130 -9.57 37.58 -4.22
C VAL A 130 -9.04 38.25 -2.95
N PRO A 131 -9.38 37.71 -1.76
CA PRO A 131 -9.11 38.39 -0.50
C PRO A 131 -7.60 38.46 -0.21
N SER A 132 -7.19 39.56 0.42
CA SER A 132 -5.91 39.69 1.14
C SER A 132 -6.05 39.41 2.64
N VAL A 133 -7.28 39.32 3.14
CA VAL A 133 -7.63 38.97 4.53
C VAL A 133 -8.56 37.75 4.50
N PRO A 134 -8.22 36.64 5.16
CA PRO A 134 -9.02 35.42 5.09
C PRO A 134 -10.44 35.58 5.64
N PHE A 135 -11.43 35.06 4.92
CA PHE A 135 -12.79 34.82 5.43
C PHE A 135 -13.23 33.35 5.28
N GLU A 136 -12.41 32.52 4.64
CA GLU A 136 -12.52 31.06 4.65
C GLU A 136 -11.55 30.47 5.66
N PHE A 137 -12.05 29.55 6.48
CA PHE A 137 -11.30 28.94 7.58
C PHE A 137 -11.30 27.43 7.43
N TYR A 138 -10.13 26.82 7.65
CA TYR A 138 -9.91 25.39 7.57
C TYR A 138 -9.26 24.86 8.83
N LEU A 139 -9.80 23.79 9.41
CA LEU A 139 -9.16 23.00 10.44
C LEU A 139 -8.84 21.60 9.91
N VAL A 140 -7.55 21.33 9.70
CA VAL A 140 -7.03 20.06 9.21
C VAL A 140 -6.44 19.28 10.38
N THR A 141 -7.11 18.21 10.79
CA THR A 141 -6.65 17.34 11.88
C THR A 141 -6.11 16.04 11.34
N ILE A 142 -4.91 15.65 11.77
CA ILE A 142 -4.22 14.43 11.32
C ILE A 142 -3.92 13.52 12.52
N TRP A 143 -4.07 12.21 12.35
CA TRP A 143 -3.66 11.22 13.35
C TRP A 143 -3.11 9.94 12.72
N PRO A 144 -2.18 9.23 13.38
CA PRO A 144 -1.67 7.95 12.89
C PRO A 144 -2.74 6.86 12.96
N ILE A 145 -2.88 6.07 11.89
CA ILE A 145 -3.67 4.83 11.86
C ILE A 145 -2.73 3.64 11.97
N GLU A 146 -1.72 3.63 11.10
CA GLU A 146 -0.75 2.54 10.99
C GLU A 146 0.62 3.11 10.57
N VAL A 147 1.52 3.23 11.54
CA VAL A 147 2.84 3.87 11.36
C VAL A 147 3.96 3.03 11.98
N GLY A 148 5.21 3.37 11.67
CA GLY A 148 6.38 2.68 12.21
C GLY A 148 6.86 1.50 11.35
N PRO A 149 7.75 0.64 11.88
CA PRO A 149 8.48 -0.36 11.09
C PRO A 149 7.57 -1.32 10.31
N LYS A 150 6.45 -1.73 10.93
CA LYS A 150 5.46 -2.61 10.27
C LYS A 150 4.78 -1.92 9.08
N ALA A 151 4.38 -0.66 9.23
CA ALA A 151 3.78 0.11 8.14
C ALA A 151 4.78 0.33 6.99
N ARG A 152 6.03 0.69 7.32
CA ARG A 152 7.14 0.81 6.34
C ARG A 152 7.40 -0.50 5.60
N ALA A 153 7.31 -1.63 6.31
CA ALA A 153 7.43 -2.96 5.72
C ALA A 153 6.31 -3.21 4.70
N ARG A 154 5.04 -3.01 5.11
CA ARG A 154 3.86 -3.25 4.26
C ARG A 154 3.83 -2.36 3.01
N LEU A 155 4.34 -1.13 3.13
CA LEU A 155 4.52 -0.22 2.00
C LEU A 155 5.77 -0.51 1.17
N GLY A 156 6.67 -1.37 1.66
CA GLY A 156 7.86 -1.84 0.95
C GLY A 156 9.00 -0.86 0.87
N VAL A 157 8.82 0.31 1.51
CA VAL A 157 9.76 1.42 1.51
C VAL A 157 11.08 1.01 2.16
N GLY A 158 11.04 0.45 3.37
CA GLY A 158 12.26 0.09 4.10
C GLY A 158 13.08 -1.01 3.39
N VAL A 159 12.40 -1.91 2.70
CA VAL A 159 13.02 -3.02 1.97
C VAL A 159 13.69 -2.55 0.68
N ALA A 160 13.04 -1.65 -0.07
CA ALA A 160 13.62 -1.07 -1.27
C ALA A 160 14.84 -0.19 -0.94
N GLU A 161 14.80 0.54 0.18
CA GLU A 161 15.93 1.32 0.71
C GLU A 161 17.11 0.41 1.11
N GLU A 162 16.88 -0.65 1.90
CA GLU A 162 17.92 -1.60 2.34
C GLU A 162 18.66 -2.23 1.17
N LEU A 163 17.94 -2.59 0.11
CA LEU A 163 18.51 -3.23 -1.08
C LEU A 163 19.13 -2.24 -2.08
N GLY A 164 19.09 -0.93 -1.80
CA GLY A 164 19.61 0.09 -2.71
C GLY A 164 18.84 0.17 -4.04
N LEU A 165 17.52 -0.05 -4.02
CA LEU A 165 16.63 -0.04 -5.20
C LEU A 165 15.69 1.18 -5.20
N PRO A 166 16.20 2.43 -5.23
CA PRO A 166 15.38 3.64 -5.10
C PRO A 166 14.36 3.81 -6.23
N ASP A 167 14.65 3.30 -7.44
CA ASP A 167 13.68 3.29 -8.54
C ASP A 167 12.45 2.48 -8.16
N LYS A 168 12.60 1.30 -7.56
CA LYS A 168 11.46 0.46 -7.14
C LYS A 168 10.57 1.16 -6.12
N SER A 169 11.13 1.95 -5.20
CA SER A 169 10.33 2.83 -4.32
C SER A 169 9.44 3.78 -5.13
N ALA A 170 9.96 4.40 -6.18
CA ALA A 170 9.18 5.24 -7.07
C ALA A 170 8.15 4.45 -7.88
N GLU A 171 8.46 3.22 -8.28
CA GLU A 171 7.52 2.33 -8.98
C GLU A 171 6.37 1.87 -8.10
N ILE A 172 6.62 1.58 -6.81
CA ILE A 172 5.58 1.29 -5.82
C ILE A 172 4.66 2.48 -5.67
N ARG A 173 5.23 3.69 -5.54
CA ARG A 173 4.45 4.92 -5.46
C ARG A 173 3.58 5.11 -6.71
N ARG A 174 4.15 4.90 -7.89
CA ARG A 174 3.43 4.98 -9.18
C ARG A 174 2.31 3.94 -9.27
N TRP A 175 2.61 2.68 -8.99
CA TRP A 175 1.62 1.60 -9.02
C TRP A 175 0.48 1.88 -8.04
N ALA A 176 0.80 2.29 -6.81
CA ALA A 176 -0.20 2.66 -5.82
C ALA A 176 -1.08 3.81 -6.32
N ARG A 177 -0.51 4.85 -6.93
CA ARG A 177 -1.30 5.93 -7.55
C ARG A 177 -2.22 5.45 -8.67
N GLU A 178 -1.75 4.56 -9.53
CA GLU A 178 -2.53 4.04 -10.66
C GLU A 178 -3.66 3.08 -10.24
N HIS A 179 -3.47 2.35 -9.15
CA HIS A 179 -4.36 1.24 -8.77
C HIS A 179 -5.15 1.50 -7.48
N ALA A 180 -4.74 2.45 -6.65
CA ALA A 180 -5.54 2.86 -5.51
C ALA A 180 -6.72 3.69 -5.99
N ARG A 181 -7.92 3.24 -5.64
CA ARG A 181 -9.10 4.09 -5.78
C ARG A 181 -9.02 5.19 -4.73
N PRO A 182 -9.33 6.45 -5.08
CA PRO A 182 -9.50 7.49 -4.09
C PRO A 182 -10.50 7.02 -3.04
N VAL A 183 -10.10 7.02 -1.77
CA VAL A 183 -10.98 6.57 -0.68
C VAL A 183 -11.94 7.71 -0.39
N ASN A 184 -13.19 7.55 -0.83
CA ASN A 184 -14.24 8.58 -0.72
C ASN A 184 -15.45 8.07 0.08
N GLU A 185 -15.27 7.17 1.05
CA GLU A 185 -16.39 6.73 1.88
C GLU A 185 -16.63 7.73 3.02
N PRO A 186 -17.75 8.46 3.04
CA PRO A 186 -18.10 9.33 4.15
C PRO A 186 -18.32 8.46 5.39
N GLY A 187 -17.63 8.78 6.48
CA GLY A 187 -17.98 8.28 7.81
C GLY A 187 -17.57 6.83 8.14
N ARG A 188 -16.59 6.23 7.44
CA ARG A 188 -15.92 5.05 8.01
C ARG A 188 -14.85 5.55 8.97
N PRO A 189 -15.04 5.49 10.30
CA PRO A 189 -13.98 5.83 11.23
C PRO A 189 -12.75 5.01 10.85
N ALA A 190 -11.60 5.68 10.78
CA ALA A 190 -10.28 5.11 10.60
C ALA A 190 -9.93 4.12 11.73
N GLY A 191 -10.66 3.02 11.79
CA GLY A 191 -10.44 1.93 12.72
C GLY A 191 -9.20 1.17 12.29
N HIS A 192 -8.37 0.81 13.28
CA HIS A 192 -7.29 -0.16 13.12
C HIS A 192 -7.75 -1.31 12.22
N VAL A 193 -7.21 -1.38 11.00
CA VAL A 193 -7.34 -2.58 10.18
C VAL A 193 -6.53 -3.64 10.91
N ALA A 194 -7.23 -4.57 11.57
CA ALA A 194 -6.61 -5.75 12.16
C ALA A 194 -5.70 -6.38 11.10
N SER A 195 -4.52 -6.86 11.52
CA SER A 195 -3.59 -7.52 10.60
C SER A 195 -4.36 -8.55 9.78
N PRO A 196 -4.25 -8.53 8.44
CA PRO A 196 -5.13 -9.33 7.59
C PRO A 196 -4.98 -10.80 7.99
N LEU A 197 -6.11 -11.47 8.18
CA LEU A 197 -6.11 -12.92 8.40
C LEU A 197 -5.48 -13.61 7.18
N PRO A 198 -4.76 -14.73 7.37
CA PRO A 198 -4.14 -15.44 6.27
C PRO A 198 -5.23 -15.89 5.27
N PRO A 199 -4.99 -15.75 3.95
CA PRO A 199 -5.95 -16.19 2.95
C PRO A 199 -6.25 -17.69 3.03
N THR A 200 -7.43 -18.08 2.55
CA THR A 200 -7.80 -19.49 2.41
C THR A 200 -6.89 -20.18 1.39
N PRO A 201 -6.41 -21.41 1.64
CA PRO A 201 -5.61 -22.17 0.69
C PRO A 201 -6.23 -22.27 -0.71
N VAL A 202 -5.39 -22.11 -1.74
CA VAL A 202 -5.82 -22.11 -3.15
C VAL A 202 -5.14 -23.26 -3.89
N MET A 203 -5.87 -23.87 -4.82
CA MET A 203 -5.32 -24.86 -5.76
C MET A 203 -5.60 -24.44 -7.19
N GLY A 204 -4.63 -24.67 -8.06
CA GLY A 204 -4.74 -24.35 -9.46
C GLY A 204 -3.71 -25.08 -10.32
N THR A 205 -3.64 -24.65 -11.56
CA THR A 205 -2.62 -25.07 -12.52
C THR A 205 -1.84 -23.85 -12.97
N ALA A 206 -0.52 -23.96 -13.06
CA ALA A 206 0.31 -22.93 -13.66
C ALA A 206 1.11 -23.52 -14.82
N ARG A 207 1.62 -22.65 -15.69
CA ARG A 207 2.37 -23.06 -16.87
C ARG A 207 3.86 -22.96 -16.60
N ALA A 208 4.55 -24.10 -16.65
CA ALA A 208 6.00 -24.15 -16.68
C ALA A 208 6.51 -23.74 -18.08
N ILE A 209 7.54 -22.91 -18.13
CA ILE A 209 8.23 -22.46 -19.33
C ILE A 209 9.74 -22.48 -19.02
N GLU A 210 10.55 -23.06 -19.91
CA GLU A 210 12.01 -23.14 -19.77
C GLU A 210 12.48 -23.78 -18.45
N HIS A 211 11.78 -24.83 -17.99
CA HIS A 211 12.04 -25.47 -16.71
C HIS A 211 11.84 -24.56 -15.48
N ARG A 212 11.02 -23.51 -15.62
CA ARG A 212 10.73 -22.54 -14.58
C ARG A 212 9.24 -22.40 -14.34
N LEU A 213 8.89 -22.25 -13.08
CA LEU A 213 7.67 -21.60 -12.63
C LEU A 213 8.07 -20.29 -11.93
N ARG A 214 7.61 -19.17 -12.45
CA ARG A 214 7.97 -17.84 -11.96
C ARG A 214 6.91 -17.31 -11.00
N ILE A 215 7.35 -16.66 -9.93
CA ILE A 215 6.54 -15.88 -9.02
C ILE A 215 7.08 -14.47 -9.05
N VAL A 216 6.31 -13.54 -9.59
CA VAL A 216 6.72 -12.16 -9.83
C VAL A 216 5.57 -11.22 -9.56
N ASN A 217 5.85 -9.93 -9.50
CA ASN A 217 4.81 -8.92 -9.63
C ASN A 217 4.32 -8.92 -11.10
N PRO A 218 3.03 -9.19 -11.38
CA PRO A 218 2.52 -9.20 -12.76
C PRO A 218 2.49 -7.81 -13.41
N TYR A 219 2.65 -6.75 -12.62
CA TYR A 219 2.57 -5.36 -13.07
C TYR A 219 3.93 -4.68 -13.19
N GLN A 220 5.02 -5.39 -12.86
CA GLN A 220 6.36 -4.80 -12.81
C GLN A 220 7.43 -5.84 -13.10
N GLU A 221 8.40 -5.48 -13.93
CA GLU A 221 9.56 -6.33 -14.13
C GLU A 221 10.47 -6.30 -12.88
N PRO A 222 10.98 -7.46 -12.45
CA PRO A 222 11.89 -7.49 -11.32
C PRO A 222 13.23 -6.85 -11.72
N ALA A 223 13.76 -5.95 -10.87
CA ALA A 223 15.09 -5.35 -11.11
C ALA A 223 16.22 -6.39 -11.22
N THR A 224 16.03 -7.61 -10.72
CA THR A 224 16.97 -8.71 -10.90
C THR A 224 16.20 -9.98 -11.17
N GLU A 225 16.50 -10.63 -12.29
CA GLU A 225 15.93 -11.94 -12.59
C GLU A 225 16.54 -13.00 -11.66
N ALA A 226 15.69 -13.81 -11.02
CA ALA A 226 16.18 -14.97 -10.29
C ALA A 226 16.70 -16.02 -11.30
N ALA A 227 17.97 -16.38 -11.20
CA ALA A 227 18.55 -17.43 -12.03
C ALA A 227 17.86 -18.78 -11.80
N LEU A 228 17.91 -19.68 -12.79
CA LEU A 228 17.42 -21.05 -12.61
C LEU A 228 18.27 -21.75 -11.53
N PRO A 229 17.66 -22.25 -10.43
CA PRO A 229 18.42 -22.86 -9.35
C PRO A 229 18.96 -24.24 -9.74
N GLU A 230 20.13 -24.60 -9.19
CA GLU A 230 20.61 -25.99 -9.16
C GLU A 230 19.78 -26.88 -8.24
N ARG A 231 19.00 -26.27 -7.35
CA ARG A 231 18.03 -26.93 -6.47
C ARG A 231 16.59 -26.66 -6.92
N LEU A 232 15.62 -26.69 -6.01
CA LEU A 232 14.21 -26.57 -6.29
C LEU A 232 13.76 -25.11 -6.43
N VAL A 233 14.32 -24.18 -5.66
CA VAL A 233 13.88 -22.77 -5.66
C VAL A 233 15.04 -21.79 -5.48
N ALA A 234 14.98 -20.66 -6.19
CA ALA A 234 15.84 -19.49 -5.97
C ALA A 234 14.99 -18.22 -5.88
N ALA A 235 15.51 -17.23 -5.15
CA ALA A 235 14.87 -15.94 -4.97
C ALA A 235 15.82 -14.80 -5.32
N ALA A 236 15.24 -13.73 -5.86
CA ALA A 236 15.80 -12.40 -6.03
C ALA A 236 14.74 -11.37 -5.58
N PRO A 237 15.09 -10.09 -5.40
CA PRO A 237 14.09 -9.07 -5.06
C PRO A 237 12.97 -8.96 -6.11
N ASP A 238 11.73 -9.18 -5.68
CA ASP A 238 10.50 -9.26 -6.49
C ASP A 238 10.45 -10.39 -7.52
N ALA A 239 11.29 -11.42 -7.38
CA ALA A 239 11.28 -12.58 -8.24
C ALA A 239 11.62 -13.87 -7.50
N VAL A 240 10.80 -14.91 -7.65
CA VAL A 240 11.12 -16.26 -7.22
C VAL A 240 10.97 -17.21 -8.39
N VAL A 241 11.92 -18.11 -8.55
CA VAL A 241 11.90 -19.15 -9.57
C VAL A 241 11.92 -20.51 -8.90
N ILE A 242 10.92 -21.31 -9.22
CA ILE A 242 10.87 -22.74 -8.89
C ILE A 242 11.31 -23.51 -10.11
N ARG A 243 12.32 -24.38 -9.97
CA ARG A 243 12.74 -25.28 -11.03
C ARG A 243 11.68 -26.36 -11.24
N THR A 244 11.30 -26.57 -12.50
CA THR A 244 10.38 -27.62 -12.91
C THR A 244 11.07 -28.68 -13.75
N LEU A 245 10.67 -29.94 -13.60
CA LEU A 245 11.14 -31.02 -14.46
C LEU A 245 10.59 -30.85 -15.88
N LYS A 246 9.34 -30.41 -16.01
CA LYS A 246 8.79 -30.01 -17.31
C LYS A 246 9.49 -28.75 -17.84
N GLY A 247 10.06 -28.87 -19.04
CA GLY A 247 10.55 -27.71 -19.79
C GLY A 247 9.42 -26.83 -20.32
N ARG A 248 8.26 -27.41 -20.64
CA ARG A 248 7.05 -26.69 -21.00
C ARG A 248 5.81 -27.50 -20.64
N GLY A 249 4.79 -26.87 -20.04
CA GLY A 249 3.48 -27.50 -19.84
C GLY A 249 2.82 -27.18 -18.50
N ALA A 250 1.61 -27.70 -18.30
CA ALA A 250 0.87 -27.46 -17.06
C ALA A 250 1.44 -28.27 -15.88
N VAL A 251 1.60 -27.60 -14.74
CA VAL A 251 1.95 -28.17 -13.43
C VAL A 251 0.87 -27.83 -12.42
N GLY A 252 0.67 -28.70 -11.43
CA GLY A 252 -0.27 -28.45 -10.33
C GLY A 252 0.36 -27.54 -9.29
N VAL A 253 -0.39 -26.58 -8.78
CA VAL A 253 0.09 -25.63 -7.76
C VAL A 253 -0.92 -25.56 -6.62
N HIS A 254 -0.42 -25.70 -5.40
CA HIS A 254 -1.17 -25.57 -4.17
C HIS A 254 -0.51 -24.47 -3.34
N VAL A 255 -1.24 -23.43 -2.96
CA VAL A 255 -0.73 -22.31 -2.17
C VAL A 255 -1.40 -22.31 -0.80
N ARG A 256 -0.60 -22.19 0.25
CA ARG A 256 -1.05 -22.09 1.65
C ARG A 256 -0.31 -20.95 2.33
N TRP A 257 -1.02 -20.23 3.20
CA TRP A 257 -0.45 -19.19 4.05
C TRP A 257 -0.41 -19.66 5.50
N ASP A 258 0.68 -19.35 6.19
CA ASP A 258 0.85 -19.61 7.61
C ASP A 258 1.26 -18.33 8.35
N LEU A 259 0.90 -18.24 9.62
CA LEU A 259 1.12 -17.06 10.48
C LEU A 259 2.45 -17.10 11.23
N SER A 260 2.96 -18.28 11.54
CA SER A 260 4.12 -18.44 12.45
C SER A 260 5.24 -19.32 11.87
N GLY A 261 5.07 -19.79 10.63
CA GLY A 261 6.02 -20.69 9.98
C GLY A 261 6.22 -22.00 10.75
N ALA A 262 5.22 -22.46 11.52
CA ALA A 262 5.29 -23.64 12.38
C ALA A 262 5.02 -24.93 11.56
N ARG A 263 6.00 -25.84 11.60
CA ARG A 263 6.22 -26.84 10.54
C ARG A 263 5.75 -28.22 10.98
N GLY A 264 4.63 -28.70 10.44
CA GLY A 264 4.32 -30.13 10.47
C GLY A 264 5.04 -30.86 9.32
N PRO A 265 5.54 -32.10 9.50
CA PRO A 265 6.04 -32.89 8.39
C PRO A 265 4.91 -33.17 7.42
N VAL A 266 5.03 -32.68 6.17
CA VAL A 266 4.06 -32.99 5.12
C VAL A 266 4.43 -34.33 4.50
N SER A 267 4.01 -35.43 5.10
CA SER A 267 4.16 -36.77 4.52
C SER A 267 3.50 -36.79 3.13
N ARG A 268 4.21 -37.24 2.08
CA ARG A 268 3.83 -37.40 0.65
C ARG A 268 4.49 -36.46 -0.39
N TRP A 269 5.51 -35.68 -0.03
CA TRP A 269 6.29 -34.87 -0.99
C TRP A 269 7.73 -35.37 -1.07
N GLU A 270 8.32 -35.35 -2.27
CA GLU A 270 9.60 -36.01 -2.59
C GLU A 270 10.79 -35.08 -2.34
N GLU A 271 10.64 -33.81 -2.72
CA GLU A 271 11.65 -32.77 -2.49
C GLU A 271 11.02 -31.61 -1.71
N ALA A 272 11.82 -30.98 -0.85
CA ALA A 272 11.41 -29.77 -0.14
C ALA A 272 12.60 -28.82 -0.01
N GLU A 273 12.37 -27.54 -0.30
CA GLU A 273 13.36 -26.48 -0.11
C GLU A 273 12.67 -25.23 0.43
N GLU A 274 13.43 -24.48 1.21
CA GLU A 274 12.99 -23.23 1.81
C GLU A 274 13.90 -22.11 1.36
N VAL A 275 13.29 -20.99 1.00
CA VAL A 275 13.98 -19.78 0.61
C VAL A 275 13.30 -18.59 1.26
N GLU A 276 14.09 -17.57 1.59
CA GLU A 276 13.56 -16.26 1.90
C GLU A 276 13.52 -15.44 0.62
N PHE A 277 12.42 -14.73 0.40
CA PHE A 277 12.32 -13.79 -0.69
C PHE A 277 11.80 -12.45 -0.19
N VAL A 278 12.06 -11.44 -1.00
CA VAL A 278 11.81 -10.06 -0.67
C VAL A 278 10.90 -9.49 -1.73
N THR A 279 9.84 -8.80 -1.32
CA THR A 279 9.02 -8.00 -2.23
C THR A 279 8.99 -6.55 -1.78
N THR A 280 9.19 -5.64 -2.72
CA THR A 280 9.07 -4.21 -2.48
C THR A 280 7.65 -3.74 -2.79
N THR A 281 6.90 -4.41 -3.68
CA THR A 281 5.53 -3.99 -4.01
C THR A 281 4.44 -4.62 -3.17
N GLY A 282 4.72 -5.76 -2.55
CA GLY A 282 3.70 -6.51 -1.83
C GLY A 282 2.73 -7.27 -2.71
N ILE A 283 3.00 -7.35 -4.02
CA ILE A 283 2.22 -8.15 -4.96
C ILE A 283 3.13 -9.15 -5.62
N MET A 284 2.92 -10.42 -5.27
CA MET A 284 3.64 -11.54 -5.85
C MET A 284 2.64 -12.61 -6.27
N GLN A 285 2.59 -12.91 -7.57
CA GLN A 285 1.69 -13.89 -8.14
C GLN A 285 2.46 -14.93 -8.95
N ILE A 286 1.91 -16.13 -9.04
CA ILE A 286 2.47 -17.19 -9.87
C ILE A 286 2.09 -16.91 -11.32
N GLU A 287 3.09 -16.74 -12.17
CA GLU A 287 2.92 -16.38 -13.56
C GLU A 287 2.09 -17.43 -14.31
N GLY A 288 1.03 -16.97 -14.99
CA GLY A 288 0.13 -17.85 -15.76
C GLY A 288 -0.65 -18.88 -14.92
N MET A 289 -0.83 -18.63 -13.61
CA MET A 289 -1.66 -19.49 -12.77
C MET A 289 -3.16 -19.29 -13.04
N HIS A 290 -3.86 -20.40 -13.23
CA HIS A 290 -5.31 -20.47 -13.25
C HIS A 290 -5.80 -21.28 -12.05
N THR A 291 -6.69 -20.69 -11.25
CA THR A 291 -7.31 -21.35 -10.11
C THR A 291 -8.39 -22.32 -10.57
N ARG A 292 -8.69 -23.33 -9.74
CA ARG A 292 -9.68 -24.36 -10.08
C ARG A 292 -11.13 -23.84 -10.10
N ASP A 293 -11.42 -22.80 -9.34
CA ASP A 293 -12.72 -22.15 -9.21
C ASP A 293 -12.88 -20.94 -10.15
N GLY A 294 -11.86 -20.60 -10.94
CA GLY A 294 -11.88 -19.47 -11.86
C GLY A 294 -11.64 -18.12 -11.17
N ALA A 295 -11.32 -18.09 -9.88
CA ALA A 295 -10.88 -16.90 -9.17
C ALA A 295 -9.55 -16.35 -9.74
N PRO A 296 -9.27 -15.05 -9.59
CA PRO A 296 -7.96 -14.49 -9.95
C PRO A 296 -6.82 -15.19 -9.18
N PRO A 297 -5.59 -15.23 -9.75
CA PRO A 297 -4.44 -15.80 -9.06
C PRO A 297 -4.23 -15.10 -7.71
N PRO A 298 -3.95 -15.86 -6.63
CA PRO A 298 -3.82 -15.28 -5.31
C PRO A 298 -2.55 -14.43 -5.22
N ASN A 299 -2.60 -13.35 -4.43
CA ASN A 299 -1.40 -12.65 -4.01
C ASN A 299 -0.72 -13.45 -2.89
N LEU A 300 0.51 -13.92 -3.14
CA LEU A 300 1.28 -14.70 -2.16
C LEU A 300 1.72 -13.83 -0.98
N THR A 301 1.91 -12.52 -1.17
CA THR A 301 2.39 -11.57 -0.17
C THR A 301 1.23 -10.76 0.42
N TYR A 302 0.30 -11.46 1.05
CA TYR A 302 -0.98 -10.92 1.52
C TYR A 302 -0.89 -9.80 2.57
N GLN A 303 0.25 -9.62 3.24
CA GLN A 303 0.47 -8.51 4.17
C GLN A 303 1.06 -7.28 3.48
N GLY A 304 1.19 -7.29 2.16
CA GLY A 304 1.87 -6.24 1.40
C GLY A 304 3.35 -6.53 1.28
N ALA A 305 4.14 -5.50 1.07
CA ALA A 305 5.57 -5.64 0.85
C ALA A 305 6.29 -6.10 2.13
N GLY A 306 7.54 -6.55 1.99
CA GLY A 306 8.30 -7.10 3.11
C GLY A 306 9.13 -8.33 2.75
N ARG A 307 9.65 -8.96 3.80
CA ARG A 307 10.34 -10.25 3.73
C ARG A 307 9.36 -11.38 4.00
N TYR A 308 9.46 -12.43 3.21
CA TYR A 308 8.61 -13.60 3.31
C TYR A 308 9.46 -14.86 3.24
N GLY A 309 9.07 -15.86 4.01
CA GLY A 309 9.57 -17.21 3.83
C GLY A 309 8.66 -17.95 2.86
N LEU A 310 9.28 -18.72 1.96
CA LEU A 310 8.61 -19.63 1.06
C LEU A 310 9.21 -21.01 1.23
N ARG A 311 8.36 -22.00 1.50
CA ARG A 311 8.71 -23.41 1.38
C ARG A 311 8.03 -24.02 0.17
N VAL A 312 8.84 -24.63 -0.69
CA VAL A 312 8.38 -25.32 -1.89
C VAL A 312 8.54 -26.81 -1.69
N HIS A 313 7.46 -27.55 -1.92
CA HIS A 313 7.46 -29.00 -1.94
C HIS A 313 7.19 -29.49 -3.36
N GLY A 314 8.09 -30.29 -3.92
CA GLY A 314 7.95 -30.91 -5.24
C GLY A 314 7.46 -32.35 -5.13
N ARG A 315 6.58 -32.76 -6.04
CA ARG A 315 6.22 -34.18 -6.21
C ARG A 315 6.00 -34.51 -7.68
N THR A 316 6.57 -35.62 -8.10
CA THR A 316 6.26 -36.30 -9.35
C THR A 316 5.34 -37.49 -9.11
N ARG A 317 4.42 -37.74 -10.04
CA ARG A 317 3.66 -39.00 -10.05
C ARG A 317 4.16 -39.85 -11.22
N PRO A 318 4.60 -41.09 -10.98
CA PRO A 318 4.86 -42.05 -12.06
C PRO A 318 3.58 -42.22 -12.89
N GLY A 319 3.71 -42.07 -14.21
CA GLY A 319 2.59 -42.08 -15.14
C GLY A 319 1.88 -43.44 -15.18
N GLY A 320 0.55 -43.40 -15.15
CA GLY A 320 -0.30 -44.57 -15.34
C GLY A 320 -1.79 -44.19 -15.32
N GLY A 321 -2.30 -43.70 -16.46
CA GLY A 321 -3.73 -43.49 -16.69
C GLY A 321 -4.14 -42.06 -17.05
N LEU A 322 -5.21 -41.95 -17.83
CA LEU A 322 -5.90 -40.74 -18.31
C LEU A 322 -6.45 -39.88 -17.15
N SER A 323 -5.57 -39.36 -16.30
CA SER A 323 -5.93 -38.41 -15.26
C SER A 323 -5.75 -36.99 -15.78
N ASN A 324 -6.79 -36.16 -15.71
CA ASN A 324 -6.69 -34.71 -15.96
C ASN A 324 -5.84 -33.97 -14.90
N ARG A 325 -5.16 -34.69 -13.99
CA ARG A 325 -4.30 -34.11 -12.97
C ARG A 325 -2.87 -33.97 -13.51
N PRO A 326 -2.19 -32.85 -13.26
CA PRO A 326 -0.80 -32.67 -13.66
C PRO A 326 0.08 -33.77 -13.06
N GLY A 327 0.94 -34.39 -13.89
CA GLY A 327 1.91 -35.41 -13.45
C GLY A 327 3.01 -34.86 -12.52
N GLU A 328 3.14 -33.54 -12.46
CA GLU A 328 4.08 -32.80 -11.63
C GLU A 328 3.29 -31.75 -10.83
N SER A 329 3.54 -31.63 -9.53
CA SER A 329 2.82 -30.69 -8.66
C SER A 329 3.75 -30.07 -7.62
N TYR A 330 3.38 -28.87 -7.19
CA TYR A 330 4.08 -28.06 -6.20
C TYR A 330 3.13 -27.61 -5.09
N LEU A 331 3.57 -27.73 -3.84
CA LEU A 331 2.94 -27.09 -2.69
C LEU A 331 3.85 -25.96 -2.19
N LEU A 332 3.29 -24.76 -2.17
CA LEU A 332 3.92 -23.54 -1.72
C LEU A 332 3.30 -23.16 -0.38
N VAL A 333 4.14 -23.04 0.64
CA VAL A 333 3.75 -22.54 1.97
C VAL A 333 4.45 -21.21 2.17
N VAL A 334 3.69 -20.14 2.36
CA VAL A 334 4.19 -18.77 2.46
C VAL A 334 3.88 -18.21 3.85
N TRP A 335 4.85 -17.54 4.48
CA TRP A 335 4.64 -16.84 5.75
C TRP A 335 5.39 -15.50 5.77
N PRO A 336 4.83 -14.47 6.42
CA PRO A 336 5.54 -13.21 6.61
C PRO A 336 6.71 -13.40 7.59
N ILE A 337 7.85 -12.79 7.28
CA ILE A 337 8.98 -12.67 8.21
C ILE A 337 8.91 -11.27 8.78
N THR A 338 8.85 -11.15 10.10
CA THR A 338 8.87 -9.83 10.74
C THR A 338 10.21 -9.18 10.47
N LEU A 339 10.22 -8.00 9.85
CA LEU A 339 11.45 -7.20 9.77
C LEU A 339 11.91 -6.91 11.20
N GLY A 340 13.14 -7.31 11.52
CA GLY A 340 13.79 -6.94 12.77
C GLY A 340 13.86 -5.42 12.89
N ILE A 341 13.63 -4.94 14.11
CA ILE A 341 13.75 -3.53 14.51
C ILE A 341 15.20 -3.09 14.35
#